data_AF-A0A1L7WZ82-F1
#
_entry.id   AF-A0A1L7WZ82-F1
#
_cell.length_a   1.000
_cell.length_b   1.000
_cell.length_c   1.000
_cell.angle_alpha   90.00
_cell.angle_beta   90.00
_cell.angle_gamma   90.00
#
_symmetry.space_group_name_H-M   'P 1'
#
loop_
_entity.id
_entity.type
_entity.pdbx_description
1 polymer ?
#
loop_
_entity_poly.entity_id
_entity_poly.type
_entity_poly.pdbx_seq_one_letter_code
_entity_poly.pdbx_strand_id
1 'polypeptide(L)'
;MMFRQLVSMDALEHFHTPSPIDEDSFEASKIKPLWHTLEDISTSITAHVEGDRSSRQLMIKDRFEFEGFWNFGNQENLQDLMRFFQFYDGTYFNDLLRDHCRIEVAKHSWPAKRAGGRTPTRKREPYVRVTITQDKTKGNIYERIQRCQTALLHQMLHAMFLLYTCICERGCAHKVRNDSAEDAHHIAWQAAAQAIEEVERAGGSILGFGTDMCRNRSMTNDMMLGYNLPGDAALRSVGLDIVEILKHRDEHRQVTARKNRLRVNTTALRNPSCLRNQWTMEGSYELHVPLPISEEGFELGRMKPLSYSLEAIAAEIREFNPYCTQFCKLEELAPREQKAVQRFRRHGTLNLGDPHNIEDIKNYLDIFNEGYFNGLLTGYRTMELVEAKDLVKRHGVVIDGYCNPFQPGRECDIRYKLEKPHIIISVRQQPGNMFIYDAIKSYHEIILHEMLHAIFDVYRCQCDNGCRQRMERENSGGHHPFDKQQPTLWNQPAGAAPTFGYSLPNEATLRPLHLDFELLFRKLKGYRAAKEEAISKDKSIYAPMRAGNSCIRNQCTVDSWDRSSGFDRSNWIQKYKNARRIQVMGQAQILGSRSIRMYQADGV
;
A
#
# COMPACT_ATOMS: atom_id res chain seq x y z
N MET A 1 35.12 29.51 74.11
CA MET A 1 35.83 29.79 72.85
C MET A 1 35.31 28.84 71.78
N MET A 2 34.37 29.29 70.96
CA MET A 2 33.85 28.55 69.81
C MET A 2 34.68 28.92 68.57
N PHE A 3 35.45 27.98 68.02
CA PHE A 3 36.02 28.13 66.69
C PHE A 3 34.95 27.80 65.65
N ARG A 4 34.31 28.85 65.10
CA ARG A 4 33.63 28.78 63.80
C ARG A 4 34.69 28.56 62.74
N GLN A 5 34.81 27.33 62.24
CA GLN A 5 35.51 27.05 61.00
C GLN A 5 34.72 27.71 59.87
N LEU A 6 35.24 28.84 59.38
CA LEU A 6 34.90 29.41 58.07
C LEU A 6 35.34 28.38 57.03
N VAL A 7 34.41 27.55 56.58
CA VAL A 7 34.56 26.80 55.33
C VAL A 7 34.56 27.86 54.23
N SER A 8 35.71 28.01 53.57
CA SER A 8 35.88 28.85 52.38
C SER A 8 34.83 28.45 51.35
N MET A 9 33.97 29.41 51.01
CA MET A 9 33.02 29.35 49.90
C MET A 9 33.69 29.69 48.55
N ASP A 10 35.01 29.53 48.42
CA ASP A 10 35.74 29.84 47.19
C ASP A 10 35.84 28.65 46.23
N ALA A 11 35.25 27.51 46.57
CA ALA A 11 34.79 26.55 45.57
C ALA A 11 33.48 27.06 44.96
N LEU A 12 33.54 28.23 44.32
CA LEU A 12 32.56 28.64 43.31
C LEU A 12 32.70 27.64 42.17
N GLU A 13 32.01 26.52 42.33
CA GLU A 13 31.73 25.53 41.31
C GLU A 13 31.33 26.31 40.07
N HIS A 14 32.19 26.30 39.05
CA HIS A 14 31.93 26.98 37.80
C HIS A 14 30.74 26.27 37.17
N PHE A 15 29.53 26.75 37.47
CA PHE A 15 28.34 26.41 36.73
C PHE A 15 28.61 26.77 35.28
N HIS A 16 28.83 25.75 34.47
CA HIS A 16 28.92 25.92 33.03
C HIS A 16 27.61 26.58 32.61
N THR A 17 27.69 27.84 32.23
CA THR A 17 26.57 28.60 31.66
C THR A 17 26.75 28.47 30.15
N PRO A 18 26.16 27.44 29.52
CA PRO A 18 26.28 27.25 28.09
C PRO A 18 25.83 28.52 27.36
N SER A 19 26.60 28.94 26.35
CA SER A 19 26.20 30.05 25.50
C SER A 19 25.02 29.62 24.63
N PRO A 20 23.98 30.46 24.48
CA PRO A 20 22.93 30.22 23.50
C PRO A 20 23.55 30.11 22.11
N ILE A 21 22.97 29.27 21.26
CA ILE A 21 23.37 29.15 19.86
C ILE A 21 22.64 30.25 19.10
N ASP A 22 23.36 31.27 18.64
CA ASP A 22 22.79 32.24 17.70
C ASP A 22 22.50 31.58 16.36
N GLU A 23 21.52 32.13 15.64
CA GLU A 23 21.04 31.60 14.36
C GLU A 23 22.17 31.50 13.32
N ASP A 24 23.07 32.49 13.28
CA ASP A 24 24.24 32.53 12.39
C ASP A 24 25.33 31.51 12.77
N SER A 25 25.27 30.94 13.97
CA SER A 25 26.24 29.98 14.53
C SER A 25 25.78 28.54 14.46
N PHE A 26 24.57 28.27 13.95
CA PHE A 26 24.09 26.91 13.74
C PHE A 26 24.73 26.25 12.50
N GLU A 27 26.07 26.27 12.42
CA GLU A 27 26.88 25.72 11.33
C GLU A 27 27.98 24.81 11.89
N ALA A 28 28.37 23.76 11.14
CA ALA A 28 29.33 22.74 11.59
C ALA A 28 30.67 23.26 12.08
N SER A 29 31.14 24.40 11.56
CA SER A 29 32.39 25.01 11.98
C SER A 29 32.27 25.89 13.24
N LYS A 30 31.06 26.24 13.66
CA LYS A 30 30.78 27.24 14.71
C LYS A 30 30.23 26.62 16.00
N ILE A 31 29.38 25.60 15.88
CA ILE A 31 28.78 24.93 17.05
C ILE A 31 29.75 23.91 17.65
N LYS A 32 29.90 23.91 18.98
CA LYS A 32 30.84 23.02 19.69
C LYS A 32 30.08 21.79 20.23
N PRO A 33 30.51 20.56 19.89
CA PRO A 33 29.94 19.35 20.49
C PRO A 33 30.08 19.36 22.01
N LEU A 34 29.02 18.98 22.74
CA LEU A 34 28.94 18.91 24.19
C LEU A 34 28.98 20.26 24.94
N TRP A 35 28.51 21.35 24.33
CA TRP A 35 28.57 22.70 24.93
C TRP A 35 27.22 23.38 25.13
N HIS A 36 26.10 22.81 24.68
CA HIS A 36 24.81 23.52 24.63
C HIS A 36 23.74 22.88 25.51
N THR A 37 22.67 23.60 25.86
CA THR A 37 21.51 23.00 26.53
C THR A 37 20.62 22.26 25.53
N LEU A 38 19.72 21.41 26.02
CA LEU A 38 18.67 20.83 25.19
C LEU A 38 17.78 21.92 24.57
N GLU A 39 17.47 22.96 25.34
CA GLU A 39 16.63 24.05 24.90
C GLU A 39 17.28 24.88 23.78
N ASP A 40 18.58 25.16 23.87
CA ASP A 40 19.31 25.89 22.82
C ASP A 40 19.33 25.09 21.52
N ILE A 41 19.66 23.79 21.58
CA ILE A 41 19.70 22.91 20.40
C ILE A 41 18.32 22.85 19.73
N SER A 42 17.27 22.68 20.52
CA SER A 42 15.89 22.63 20.02
C SER A 42 15.47 23.94 19.36
N THR A 43 15.80 25.06 20.00
CA THR A 43 15.48 26.41 19.49
C THR A 43 16.21 26.67 18.17
N SER A 44 17.48 26.29 18.04
CA SER A 44 18.23 26.48 16.79
C SER A 44 17.74 25.59 15.66
N ILE A 45 17.38 24.33 15.92
CA ILE A 45 16.76 23.46 14.91
C ILE A 45 15.43 24.06 14.45
N THR A 46 14.61 24.52 15.39
CA THR A 46 13.30 25.12 15.11
C THR A 46 13.46 26.37 14.25
N ALA A 47 14.33 27.31 14.64
CA ALA A 47 14.61 28.52 13.86
C ALA A 47 15.15 28.20 12.45
N HIS A 48 16.11 27.28 12.34
CA HIS A 48 16.69 26.85 11.05
C HIS A 48 15.66 26.21 10.11
N VAL A 49 14.70 25.47 10.67
CA VAL A 49 13.68 24.74 9.90
C VAL A 49 12.51 25.65 9.53
N GLU A 50 12.03 26.48 10.45
CA GLU A 50 10.90 27.39 10.26
C GLU A 50 11.26 28.65 9.45
N GLY A 51 12.54 29.02 9.41
CA GLY A 51 13.03 30.15 8.62
C GLY A 51 12.79 29.98 7.12
N ASP A 52 12.94 31.09 6.38
CA ASP A 52 12.94 31.04 4.92
C ASP A 52 14.00 30.05 4.44
N ARG A 53 13.62 29.18 3.49
CA ARG A 53 14.53 28.15 2.97
C ARG A 53 15.81 28.81 2.47
N SER A 54 16.92 28.49 3.12
CA SER A 54 18.23 28.94 2.69
C SER A 54 18.52 28.46 1.27
N SER A 55 19.33 29.22 0.50
CA SER A 55 19.79 28.78 -0.82
C SER A 55 20.48 27.42 -0.77
N ARG A 56 21.08 27.06 0.37
CA ARG A 56 21.67 25.74 0.63
C ARG A 56 20.62 24.64 0.71
N GLN A 57 19.54 24.82 1.47
CA GLN A 57 18.44 23.84 1.55
C GLN A 57 17.80 23.59 0.18
N LEU A 58 17.63 24.66 -0.62
CA LEU A 58 17.15 24.55 -2.00
C LEU A 58 18.15 23.80 -2.89
N MET A 59 19.45 24.09 -2.79
CA MET A 59 20.47 23.36 -3.56
C MET A 59 20.53 21.86 -3.17
N ILE A 60 20.39 21.54 -1.88
CA ILE A 60 20.37 20.16 -1.39
C ILE A 60 19.12 19.43 -1.92
N LYS A 61 17.97 20.11 -1.92
CA LYS A 61 16.74 19.63 -2.57
C LYS A 61 17.00 19.31 -4.03
N ASP A 62 17.47 20.28 -4.80
CA ASP A 62 17.66 20.15 -6.24
C ASP A 62 18.65 19.04 -6.56
N ARG A 63 19.75 18.94 -5.81
CA ARG A 63 20.72 17.85 -5.95
C ARG A 63 20.08 16.49 -5.65
N PHE A 64 19.28 16.40 -4.60
CA PHE A 64 18.60 15.18 -4.22
C PHE A 64 17.57 14.74 -5.28
N GLU A 65 16.83 15.68 -5.85
CA GLU A 65 15.88 15.41 -6.94
C GLU A 65 16.58 15.03 -8.25
N PHE A 66 17.70 15.70 -8.58
CA PHE A 66 18.43 15.52 -9.84
C PHE A 66 19.31 14.26 -9.89
N GLU A 67 19.93 13.86 -8.78
CA GLU A 67 20.77 12.64 -8.72
C GLU A 67 19.95 11.33 -8.83
N GLY A 68 18.63 11.47 -9.02
CA GLY A 68 17.67 10.49 -9.51
C GLY A 68 18.20 9.09 -9.79
N PHE A 69 18.04 8.20 -8.82
CA PHE A 69 17.62 6.79 -8.94
C PHE A 69 17.73 6.22 -7.52
N TRP A 70 16.58 5.99 -6.90
CA TRP A 70 16.47 5.38 -5.59
C TRP A 70 16.12 3.92 -5.78
N ASN A 71 16.89 3.01 -5.20
CA ASN A 71 16.48 1.63 -5.16
C ASN A 71 15.50 1.40 -4.00
N PHE A 72 14.33 2.01 -4.14
CA PHE A 72 13.18 1.84 -3.24
C PHE A 72 12.79 0.36 -3.07
N GLY A 73 13.16 -0.50 -4.03
CA GLY A 73 13.03 -1.95 -4.01
C GLY A 73 13.71 -2.62 -2.79
N ASN A 74 14.80 -2.03 -2.29
CA ASN A 74 15.55 -2.58 -1.17
C ASN A 74 15.78 -1.52 -0.08
N GLN A 75 14.89 -1.49 0.90
CA GLN A 75 14.98 -0.61 2.08
C GLN A 75 16.22 -0.87 2.94
N GLU A 76 16.90 -1.99 2.71
CA GLU A 76 18.15 -2.36 3.38
C GLU A 76 19.37 -1.83 2.62
N ASN A 77 19.17 -1.09 1.52
CA ASN A 77 20.26 -0.46 0.80
C ASN A 77 20.86 0.66 1.65
N LEU A 78 21.98 0.33 2.30
CA LEU A 78 22.75 1.27 3.11
C LEU A 78 23.17 2.52 2.32
N GLN A 79 23.37 2.43 1.01
CA GLN A 79 23.70 3.60 0.18
C GLN A 79 22.53 4.58 0.08
N ASP A 80 21.31 4.07 -0.09
CA ASP A 80 20.10 4.91 -0.14
C ASP A 80 19.85 5.56 1.23
N LEU A 81 20.01 4.79 2.32
CA LEU A 81 19.94 5.34 3.68
C LEU A 81 21.01 6.43 3.93
N MET A 82 22.23 6.23 3.43
CA MET A 82 23.31 7.21 3.56
C MET A 82 22.97 8.50 2.81
N ARG A 83 22.34 8.40 1.64
CA ARG A 83 21.86 9.56 0.88
C ARG A 83 20.73 10.29 1.60
N PHE A 84 19.73 9.56 2.14
CA PHE A 84 18.68 10.17 2.97
C PHE A 84 19.25 10.88 4.19
N PHE A 85 20.26 10.28 4.83
CA PHE A 85 20.93 10.91 5.95
C PHE A 85 21.67 12.19 5.54
N GLN A 86 22.46 12.16 4.46
CA GLN A 86 23.14 13.37 3.97
C GLN A 86 22.15 14.47 3.59
N PHE A 87 21.02 14.06 3.01
CA PHE A 87 19.94 14.94 2.67
C PHE A 87 19.31 15.58 3.91
N TYR A 88 18.91 14.78 4.90
CA TYR A 88 18.30 15.27 6.14
C TYR A 88 19.28 16.08 6.98
N ASP A 89 20.56 15.70 6.99
CA ASP A 89 21.62 16.40 7.71
C ASP A 89 21.80 17.81 7.16
N GLY A 90 22.01 17.96 5.86
CA GLY A 90 22.13 19.28 5.27
C GLY A 90 20.83 20.09 5.27
N THR A 91 19.67 19.43 5.30
CA THR A 91 18.37 20.08 5.29
C THR A 91 17.93 20.59 6.66
N TYR A 92 17.91 19.71 7.66
CA TYR A 92 17.33 19.97 8.98
C TYR A 92 18.37 20.26 10.06
N PHE A 93 19.62 19.81 9.84
CA PHE A 93 20.68 19.88 10.84
C PHE A 93 21.91 20.63 10.32
N ASN A 94 21.80 21.36 9.20
CA ASN A 94 22.86 22.17 8.59
C ASN A 94 24.24 21.47 8.46
N ASP A 95 24.25 20.19 8.10
CA ASP A 95 25.44 19.32 7.96
C ASP A 95 26.21 19.08 9.29
N LEU A 96 25.55 19.17 10.44
CA LEU A 96 26.14 18.96 11.76
C LEU A 96 26.39 17.48 12.11
N LEU A 97 25.78 16.54 11.40
CA LEU A 97 25.84 15.12 11.77
C LEU A 97 26.82 14.29 10.94
N ARG A 98 27.17 14.69 9.70
CA ARG A 98 27.90 13.82 8.77
C ARG A 98 29.27 13.38 9.24
N ASP A 99 29.97 14.25 9.96
CA ASP A 99 31.32 13.96 10.46
C ASP A 99 31.30 13.25 11.81
N HIS A 100 30.13 13.21 12.46
CA HIS A 100 29.95 12.71 13.81
C HIS A 100 29.06 11.46 13.90
N CYS A 101 28.45 11.01 12.80
CA CYS A 101 27.54 9.86 12.81
C CYS A 101 27.96 8.73 11.88
N ARG A 102 27.80 7.48 12.32
CA ARG A 102 27.62 6.30 11.43
C ARG A 102 26.16 6.00 11.31
N ILE A 103 25.74 5.54 10.13
CA ILE A 103 24.52 4.75 10.01
C ILE A 103 24.84 3.29 9.74
N GLU A 104 24.12 2.43 10.47
CA GLU A 104 24.19 0.99 10.38
C GLU A 104 22.77 0.42 10.24
N VAL A 105 22.63 -0.67 9.48
CA VAL A 105 21.37 -1.41 9.34
C VAL A 105 21.43 -2.68 10.19
N ALA A 106 20.49 -2.82 11.13
CA ALA A 106 20.40 -4.00 11.99
C ALA A 106 19.32 -4.97 11.48
N LYS A 107 19.70 -6.24 11.27
CA LYS A 107 18.80 -7.32 10.80
C LYS A 107 17.72 -7.74 11.81
N HIS A 108 17.95 -7.44 13.08
CA HIS A 108 17.05 -7.78 14.18
C HIS A 108 17.02 -6.60 15.14
N SER A 109 15.83 -6.28 15.64
CA SER A 109 15.69 -5.47 16.85
C SER A 109 16.36 -6.26 17.96
N TRP A 110 17.63 -5.96 18.25
CA TRP A 110 18.21 -6.43 19.49
C TRP A 110 17.32 -5.88 20.61
N PRO A 111 16.91 -6.68 21.61
CA PRO A 111 16.38 -6.08 22.82
C PRO A 111 17.44 -5.07 23.24
N ALA A 112 17.05 -3.81 23.39
CA ALA A 112 17.94 -2.72 23.76
C ALA A 112 18.65 -3.11 25.06
N LYS A 113 19.75 -3.86 24.96
CA LYS A 113 20.81 -3.82 25.94
C LYS A 113 21.25 -2.40 25.78
N ARG A 114 20.76 -1.58 26.71
CA ARG A 114 21.01 -0.15 26.86
C ARG A 114 22.32 0.15 26.16
N ALA A 115 22.31 1.12 25.25
CA ALA A 115 23.52 1.80 24.85
C ALA A 115 24.07 2.53 26.09
N GLY A 116 24.40 1.78 27.16
CA GLY A 116 25.12 2.25 28.31
C GLY A 116 26.44 2.69 27.73
N GLY A 117 26.62 4.00 27.72
CA GLY A 117 27.78 4.66 27.19
C GLY A 117 29.02 3.88 27.60
N ARG A 118 29.75 3.38 26.60
CA ARG A 118 31.17 3.22 26.83
C ARG A 118 31.66 4.63 27.09
N THR A 119 32.09 4.86 28.33
CA THR A 119 32.85 6.03 28.73
C THR A 119 33.81 6.40 27.61
N PRO A 120 33.87 7.68 27.18
CA PRO A 120 34.80 8.11 26.15
C PRO A 120 36.20 7.66 26.57
N THR A 121 36.78 6.72 25.83
CA THR A 121 38.21 6.46 25.94
C THR A 121 38.90 7.73 25.46
N ARG A 122 39.27 8.59 26.42
CA ARG A 122 39.94 9.90 26.48
C ARG A 122 40.58 10.59 25.26
N LYS A 123 40.47 10.12 24.01
CA LYS A 123 41.10 10.73 22.81
C LYS A 123 40.34 10.55 21.48
N ARG A 124 39.09 10.06 21.48
CA ARG A 124 38.31 9.94 20.24
C ARG A 124 37.28 11.07 20.17
N GLU A 125 37.22 11.71 19.02
CA GLU A 125 36.17 12.68 18.66
C GLU A 125 34.78 12.10 18.99
N PRO A 126 33.83 12.95 19.42
CA PRO A 126 32.47 12.50 19.73
C PRO A 126 31.85 11.87 18.49
N TYR A 127 31.31 10.66 18.66
CA TYR A 127 30.75 9.88 17.58
C TYR A 127 29.49 9.13 18.02
N VAL A 128 28.44 9.23 17.22
CA VAL A 128 27.16 8.55 17.45
C VAL A 128 26.90 7.52 16.35
N ARG A 129 26.28 6.40 16.74
CA ARG A 129 25.85 5.37 15.81
C ARG A 129 24.33 5.41 15.68
N VAL A 130 23.86 5.83 14.51
CA VAL A 130 22.45 5.80 14.10
C VAL A 130 22.14 4.39 13.58
N THR A 131 21.30 3.65 14.30
CA THR A 131 20.96 2.27 13.92
C THR A 131 19.53 2.20 13.41
N ILE A 132 19.36 1.79 12.15
CA ILE A 132 18.03 1.57 11.57
C ILE A 132 17.73 0.08 11.61
N THR A 133 16.66 -0.28 12.30
CA THR A 133 16.21 -1.67 12.34
C THR A 133 15.40 -1.97 11.09
N GLN A 134 15.69 -3.10 10.45
CA GLN A 134 14.92 -3.56 9.30
C GLN A 134 13.45 -3.76 9.65
N ASP A 135 12.58 -3.05 8.94
CA ASP A 135 11.15 -3.22 9.07
C ASP A 135 10.70 -4.48 8.31
N LYS A 136 10.43 -5.54 9.07
CA LYS A 136 9.93 -6.83 8.56
C LYS A 136 8.40 -6.89 8.46
N THR A 137 7.71 -5.82 8.82
CA THR A 137 6.26 -5.82 8.73
C THR A 137 5.83 -5.87 7.26
N LYS A 138 4.73 -6.57 7.01
CA LYS A 138 4.07 -6.57 5.72
C LYS A 138 3.42 -5.18 5.55
N GLY A 139 3.85 -4.45 4.53
CA GLY A 139 3.31 -3.16 4.14
C GLY A 139 3.65 -2.92 2.68
N ASN A 140 2.95 -1.98 2.03
CA ASN A 140 3.36 -1.60 0.69
C ASN A 140 4.76 -0.96 0.74
N ILE A 141 5.45 -0.90 -0.39
CA ILE A 141 6.85 -0.45 -0.42
C ILE A 141 7.00 0.99 0.07
N TYR A 142 6.03 1.86 -0.22
CA TYR A 142 6.00 3.26 0.20
C TYR A 142 5.88 3.42 1.71
N GLU A 143 4.91 2.75 2.34
CA GLU A 143 4.74 2.77 3.80
C GLU A 143 6.01 2.33 4.51
N ARG A 144 6.73 1.36 3.94
CA ARG A 144 7.98 0.86 4.52
C ARG A 144 9.12 1.86 4.31
N ILE A 145 9.22 2.52 3.16
CA ILE A 145 10.19 3.60 2.90
C ILE A 145 9.93 4.79 3.83
N GLN A 146 8.68 5.25 3.90
CA GLN A 146 8.27 6.34 4.78
C GLN A 146 8.60 6.03 6.24
N ARG A 147 8.35 4.81 6.71
CA ARG A 147 8.74 4.38 8.06
C ARG A 147 10.25 4.32 8.25
N CYS A 148 11.00 3.87 7.25
CA CYS A 148 12.46 3.84 7.29
C CYS A 148 13.06 5.25 7.37
N GLN A 149 12.56 6.17 6.54
CA GLN A 149 12.92 7.59 6.55
C GLN A 149 12.55 8.27 7.87
N THR A 150 11.34 8.04 8.35
CA THR A 150 10.85 8.54 9.65
C THR A 150 11.74 8.03 10.78
N ALA A 151 12.05 6.73 10.79
CA ALA A 151 12.96 6.15 11.78
C ALA A 151 14.36 6.75 11.68
N LEU A 152 14.87 6.98 10.48
CA LEU A 152 16.17 7.62 10.27
C LEU A 152 16.19 9.04 10.84
N LEU A 153 15.23 9.88 10.45
CA LEU A 153 15.15 11.26 10.91
C LEU A 153 14.96 11.34 12.43
N HIS A 154 14.12 10.47 12.99
CA HIS A 154 13.93 10.30 14.43
C HIS A 154 15.25 10.00 15.16
N GLN A 155 16.05 9.06 14.63
CA GLN A 155 17.33 8.70 15.25
C GLN A 155 18.41 9.77 15.02
N MET A 156 18.38 10.51 13.90
CA MET A 156 19.25 11.66 13.67
C MET A 156 18.98 12.79 14.66
N LEU A 157 17.70 13.04 14.98
CA LEU A 157 17.34 14.02 15.99
C LEU A 157 17.88 13.65 17.38
N HIS A 158 17.79 12.37 17.77
CA HIS A 158 18.47 11.87 18.98
C HIS A 158 19.99 12.08 18.92
N ALA A 159 20.62 11.77 17.79
CA ALA A 159 22.06 11.97 17.61
C ALA A 159 22.47 13.43 17.79
N MET A 160 21.67 14.36 17.28
CA MET A 160 21.88 15.81 17.43
C MET A 160 21.91 16.22 18.92
N PHE A 161 20.92 15.79 19.72
CA PHE A 161 20.93 16.06 21.16
C PHE A 161 22.12 15.39 21.86
N LEU A 162 22.42 14.13 21.54
CA LEU A 162 23.55 13.40 22.15
C LEU A 162 24.92 14.04 21.87
N LEU A 163 25.14 14.58 20.67
CA LEU A 163 26.42 15.17 20.28
C LEU A 163 26.65 16.57 20.87
N TYR A 164 25.60 17.39 20.92
CA TYR A 164 25.75 18.82 21.21
C TYR A 164 25.35 19.21 22.63
N THR A 165 24.63 18.35 23.35
CA THR A 165 24.22 18.64 24.73
C THR A 165 25.39 18.55 25.70
N CYS A 166 25.54 19.55 26.56
CA CYS A 166 26.54 19.57 27.59
C CYS A 166 26.39 18.39 28.57
N ILE A 167 27.50 17.68 28.81
CA ILE A 167 27.55 16.51 29.70
C ILE A 167 28.08 16.84 31.10
N CYS A 168 28.02 18.09 31.54
CA CYS A 168 28.52 18.46 32.86
C CYS A 168 27.70 17.76 33.97
N GLU A 169 28.39 17.01 34.84
CA GLU A 169 27.76 16.12 35.84
C GLU A 169 26.80 16.84 36.80
N ARG A 170 27.05 18.13 37.06
CA ARG A 170 26.31 18.94 38.04
C ARG A 170 25.33 19.95 37.42
N GLY A 171 25.18 19.96 36.09
CA GLY A 171 24.30 20.89 35.39
C GLY A 171 23.43 20.18 34.36
N CYS A 172 23.83 20.27 33.09
CA CYS A 172 23.05 19.79 31.95
C CYS A 172 22.82 18.27 31.99
N ALA A 173 23.82 17.46 32.33
CA ALA A 173 23.64 16.01 32.40
C ALA A 173 22.68 15.58 33.53
N HIS A 174 22.70 16.29 34.65
CA HIS A 174 21.78 16.03 35.77
C HIS A 174 20.35 16.40 35.40
N LYS A 175 20.15 17.55 34.74
CA LYS A 175 18.84 17.97 34.22
C LYS A 175 18.33 16.94 33.20
N VAL A 176 19.16 16.56 32.23
CA VAL A 176 18.83 15.51 31.26
C VAL A 176 18.41 14.23 31.98
N ARG A 177 19.20 13.71 32.93
CA ARG A 177 18.94 12.43 33.62
C ARG A 177 17.72 12.43 34.53
N ASN A 178 17.42 13.56 35.17
CA ASN A 178 16.27 13.66 36.07
C ASN A 178 14.97 13.90 35.31
N ASP A 179 15.04 14.65 34.21
CA ASP A 179 13.88 14.97 33.39
C ASP A 179 13.62 13.90 32.32
N SER A 180 14.63 13.07 31.99
CA SER A 180 14.60 12.09 30.90
C SER A 180 15.68 11.01 31.04
N ALA A 181 15.48 9.80 30.51
CA ALA A 181 16.64 8.95 30.26
C ALA A 181 17.43 9.45 29.05
N GLU A 182 18.68 8.98 28.92
CA GLU A 182 19.56 9.26 27.78
C GLU A 182 18.94 8.93 26.40
N ASP A 183 17.86 8.15 26.34
CA ASP A 183 17.12 7.78 25.12
C ASP A 183 15.65 8.30 25.09
N ALA A 184 15.26 9.22 25.98
CA ALA A 184 13.86 9.68 26.08
C ALA A 184 13.57 10.93 25.22
N HIS A 185 12.31 11.08 24.83
CA HIS A 185 11.79 12.14 23.95
C HIS A 185 11.35 13.35 24.76
N HIS A 186 12.31 14.00 25.43
CA HIS A 186 12.07 15.20 26.26
C HIS A 186 11.39 16.35 25.47
N ILE A 187 10.86 17.36 26.18
CA ILE A 187 10.09 18.47 25.55
C ILE A 187 10.89 19.18 24.43
N ALA A 188 12.18 19.43 24.62
CA ALA A 188 13.04 19.99 23.58
C ALA A 188 13.13 19.10 22.31
N TRP A 189 13.12 17.76 22.45
CA TRP A 189 13.08 16.84 21.31
C TRP A 189 11.72 16.93 20.61
N GLN A 190 10.63 17.00 21.40
CA GLN A 190 9.27 17.11 20.86
C GLN A 190 9.04 18.40 20.09
N ALA A 191 9.59 19.53 20.57
CA ALA A 191 9.53 20.82 19.88
C ALA A 191 10.28 20.78 18.54
N ALA A 192 11.52 20.29 18.52
CA ALA A 192 12.30 20.17 17.29
C ALA A 192 11.64 19.19 16.29
N ALA A 193 11.10 18.07 16.77
CA ALA A 193 10.37 17.13 15.93
C ALA A 193 9.07 17.74 15.37
N GLN A 194 8.36 18.57 16.15
CA GLN A 194 7.18 19.31 15.67
C GLN A 194 7.53 20.26 14.53
N ALA A 195 8.58 21.07 14.69
CA ALA A 195 9.01 22.03 13.66
C ALA A 195 9.29 21.33 12.32
N ILE A 196 10.00 20.20 12.38
CA ILE A 196 10.27 19.34 11.21
C ILE A 196 8.96 18.82 10.58
N GLU A 197 8.03 18.29 11.39
CA GLU A 197 6.73 17.81 10.89
C GLU A 197 5.87 18.92 10.28
N GLU A 198 5.90 20.13 10.84
CA GLU A 198 5.12 21.27 10.36
C GLU A 198 5.63 21.78 9.01
N VAL A 199 6.95 21.89 8.85
CA VAL A 199 7.54 22.22 7.55
C VAL A 199 7.25 21.15 6.52
N GLU A 200 7.32 19.87 6.89
CA GLU A 200 6.91 18.78 6.01
C GLU A 200 5.43 18.87 5.62
N ARG A 201 4.54 19.23 6.55
CA ARG A 201 3.09 19.35 6.31
C ARG A 201 2.69 20.55 5.45
N ALA A 202 3.38 21.68 5.57
CA ALA A 202 3.01 22.93 4.91
C ALA A 202 3.18 22.92 3.37
N GLY A 203 3.44 21.77 2.75
CA GLY A 203 4.02 21.71 1.38
C GLY A 203 5.45 22.26 1.33
N GLY A 204 5.96 22.66 2.50
CA GLY A 204 7.34 22.99 2.80
C GLY A 204 8.27 21.78 2.72
N SER A 205 7.73 20.56 2.68
CA SER A 205 8.53 19.35 2.57
C SER A 205 9.45 19.47 1.38
N ILE A 206 10.71 19.24 1.62
CA ILE A 206 11.65 19.20 0.52
C ILE A 206 11.37 17.96 -0.35
N LEU A 207 10.78 16.89 0.20
CA LEU A 207 10.53 15.64 -0.52
C LEU A 207 9.06 15.14 -0.55
N GLY A 208 8.12 15.77 0.15
CA GLY A 208 6.69 15.41 0.05
C GLY A 208 6.28 14.13 0.77
N PHE A 209 7.11 13.56 1.65
CA PHE A 209 6.82 12.25 2.24
C PHE A 209 5.81 12.30 3.40
N GLY A 210 5.47 13.49 3.90
CA GLY A 210 4.56 13.64 5.03
C GLY A 210 5.13 12.94 6.26
N THR A 211 6.35 13.32 6.66
CA THR A 211 7.04 12.69 7.78
C THR A 211 6.26 12.90 9.07
N ASP A 212 5.95 11.80 9.77
CA ASP A 212 5.32 11.77 11.10
C ASP A 212 6.32 11.14 12.07
N MET A 213 6.96 11.94 12.91
CA MET A 213 7.97 11.50 13.88
C MET A 213 7.37 10.66 15.02
N CYS A 214 6.07 10.32 14.90
CA CYS A 214 5.29 9.48 15.79
C CYS A 214 5.31 10.00 17.22
N ARG A 215 5.30 11.32 17.39
CA ARG A 215 5.59 12.01 18.66
C ARG A 215 4.72 11.54 19.83
N ASN A 216 3.41 11.40 19.62
CA ASN A 216 2.47 10.86 20.62
C ASN A 216 2.82 9.41 21.02
N ARG A 217 3.20 8.57 20.05
CA ARG A 217 3.60 7.19 20.29
C ARG A 217 4.96 7.10 20.99
N SER A 218 5.89 7.97 20.64
CA SER A 218 7.20 8.09 21.28
C SER A 218 7.06 8.47 22.76
N MET A 219 6.24 9.48 23.08
CA MET A 219 5.93 9.86 24.46
C MET A 219 5.18 8.75 25.22
N THR A 220 4.31 8.00 24.54
CA THR A 220 3.66 6.82 25.12
C THR A 220 4.67 5.75 25.49
N ASN A 221 5.65 5.47 24.62
CA ASN A 221 6.70 4.49 24.88
C ASN A 221 7.55 4.90 26.09
N ASP A 222 7.88 6.19 26.21
CA ASP A 222 8.63 6.73 27.34
C ASP A 222 7.88 6.52 28.67
N MET A 223 6.59 6.83 28.70
CA MET A 223 5.74 6.57 29.86
C MET A 223 5.68 5.06 30.19
N MET A 224 5.65 4.18 29.18
CA MET A 224 5.66 2.73 29.39
C MET A 224 7.00 2.20 29.91
N LEU A 225 8.10 2.92 29.68
CA LEU A 225 9.42 2.65 30.26
C LEU A 225 9.57 3.20 31.70
N GLY A 226 8.56 3.91 32.20
CA GLY A 226 8.52 4.45 33.55
C GLY A 226 9.00 5.89 33.68
N TYR A 227 9.17 6.62 32.57
CA TYR A 227 9.47 8.04 32.61
C TYR A 227 8.23 8.85 33.02
N ASN A 228 8.46 9.93 33.77
CA ASN A 228 7.39 10.83 34.16
C ASN A 228 6.90 11.59 32.93
N LEU A 229 5.59 11.59 32.73
CA LEU A 229 4.98 12.40 31.68
C LEU A 229 5.12 13.89 32.07
N PRO A 230 5.55 14.76 31.14
CA PRO A 230 5.50 16.20 31.36
C PRO A 230 4.09 16.67 31.73
N GLY A 231 4.00 17.78 32.48
CA GLY A 231 2.70 18.39 32.77
C GLY A 231 1.95 18.75 31.49
N ASP A 232 0.62 18.71 31.55
CA ASP A 232 -0.27 18.94 30.40
C ASP A 232 0.03 20.26 29.66
N ALA A 233 0.34 21.34 30.39
CA ALA A 233 0.76 22.61 29.78
C ALA A 233 2.02 22.47 28.90
N ALA A 234 3.00 21.68 29.33
CA ALA A 234 4.23 21.44 28.56
C ALA A 234 4.01 20.51 27.36
N LEU A 235 3.06 19.58 27.44
CA LEU A 235 2.68 18.75 26.29
C LEU A 235 1.99 19.60 25.21
N ARG A 236 1.04 20.45 25.62
CA ARG A 236 0.31 21.33 24.70
C ARG A 236 1.21 22.36 24.03
N SER A 237 2.25 22.85 24.72
CA SER A 237 3.19 23.81 24.12
C SER A 237 3.99 23.22 22.95
N VAL A 238 4.07 21.88 22.86
CA VAL A 238 4.67 21.17 21.73
C VAL A 238 3.63 20.40 20.91
N GLY A 239 2.37 20.84 20.92
CA GLY A 239 1.31 20.29 20.08
C GLY A 239 0.98 18.80 20.34
N LEU A 240 1.29 18.26 21.52
CA LEU A 240 0.92 16.90 21.91
C LEU A 240 -0.45 16.87 22.57
N ASP A 241 -1.23 15.83 22.26
CA ASP A 241 -2.53 15.58 22.89
C ASP A 241 -2.39 14.49 23.95
N ILE A 242 -2.56 14.87 25.22
CA ILE A 242 -2.53 13.93 26.35
C ILE A 242 -3.59 12.83 26.21
N VAL A 243 -4.75 13.10 25.61
CA VAL A 243 -5.80 12.11 25.39
C VAL A 243 -5.32 11.04 24.41
N GLU A 244 -4.63 11.45 23.34
CA GLU A 244 -4.07 10.54 22.34
C GLU A 244 -2.91 9.70 22.92
N ILE A 245 -2.04 10.30 23.72
CA ILE A 245 -0.96 9.59 24.43
C ILE A 245 -1.55 8.52 25.36
N LEU A 246 -2.57 8.85 26.15
CA LEU A 246 -3.23 7.90 27.05
C LEU A 246 -3.95 6.79 26.29
N LYS A 247 -4.55 7.10 25.14
CA LYS A 247 -5.17 6.12 24.24
C LYS A 247 -4.13 5.13 23.72
N HIS A 248 -3.00 5.59 23.20
CA HIS A 248 -1.92 4.71 22.72
C HIS A 248 -1.33 3.84 23.83
N ARG A 249 -1.22 4.36 25.06
CA ARG A 249 -0.80 3.58 26.22
C ARG A 249 -1.73 2.40 26.46
N ASP A 250 -3.04 2.66 26.43
CA ASP A 250 -4.04 1.64 26.70
C ASP A 250 -4.11 0.61 25.58
N GLU A 251 -3.98 1.03 24.32
CA GLU A 251 -3.80 0.14 23.16
C GLU A 251 -2.56 -0.77 23.33
N HIS A 252 -1.42 -0.21 23.74
CA HIS A 252 -0.19 -0.98 23.96
C HIS A 252 -0.35 -2.00 25.10
N ARG A 253 -1.03 -1.61 26.19
CA ARG A 253 -1.37 -2.52 27.30
C ARG A 253 -2.27 -3.66 26.84
N GLN A 254 -3.28 -3.38 26.01
CA GLN A 254 -4.17 -4.40 25.44
C GLN A 254 -3.42 -5.36 24.51
N VAL A 255 -2.56 -4.86 23.61
CA VAL A 255 -1.72 -5.68 22.72
C VAL A 255 -0.78 -6.58 23.53
N THR A 256 -0.14 -6.03 24.55
CA THR A 256 0.74 -6.79 25.46
C THR A 256 -0.04 -7.88 26.19
N ALA A 257 -1.20 -7.55 26.75
CA ALA A 257 -2.07 -8.54 27.41
C ALA A 257 -2.52 -9.65 26.45
N ARG A 258 -2.87 -9.30 25.20
CA ARG A 258 -3.24 -10.27 24.15
C ARG A 258 -2.08 -11.18 23.77
N LYS A 259 -0.88 -10.63 23.56
CA LYS A 259 0.34 -11.40 23.27
C LYS A 259 0.66 -12.38 24.42
N ASN A 260 0.50 -11.94 25.67
CA ASN A 260 0.69 -12.80 26.84
C ASN A 260 -0.33 -13.94 26.90
N ARG A 261 -1.61 -13.69 26.59
CA ARG A 261 -2.64 -14.74 26.50
C ARG A 261 -2.34 -15.76 25.39
N LEU A 262 -1.90 -15.31 24.22
CA LEU A 262 -1.57 -16.21 23.11
C LEU A 262 -0.34 -17.09 23.40
N ARG A 263 0.67 -16.55 24.07
CA ARG A 263 1.84 -17.34 24.50
C ARG A 263 1.47 -18.50 25.43
N VAL A 264 0.44 -18.33 26.25
CA VAL A 264 -0.06 -19.41 27.13
C VAL A 264 -0.76 -20.51 26.34
N ASN A 265 -1.47 -20.18 25.25
CA ASN A 265 -2.26 -21.15 24.47
C ASN A 265 -1.45 -21.94 23.42
N THR A 266 -0.36 -21.37 22.90
CA THR A 266 0.37 -21.96 21.75
C THR A 266 1.19 -23.20 22.14
N THR A 267 1.45 -23.42 23.44
CA THR A 267 2.17 -24.58 23.94
C THR A 267 1.36 -25.88 23.92
N ALA A 268 0.05 -25.83 23.61
CA ALA A 268 -0.87 -26.96 23.81
C ALA A 268 -1.24 -27.80 22.56
N LEU A 269 -0.86 -27.40 21.33
CA LEU A 269 -1.37 -28.06 20.11
C LEU A 269 -0.32 -28.22 19.02
N ARG A 270 0.33 -29.39 18.97
CA ARG A 270 1.02 -29.90 17.77
C ARG A 270 0.82 -31.42 17.64
N ASN A 271 0.01 -31.83 16.66
CA ASN A 271 0.16 -33.11 15.95
C ASN A 271 -0.37 -32.97 14.50
N PRO A 272 0.18 -33.70 13.51
CA PRO A 272 -0.03 -33.43 12.09
C PRO A 272 -1.02 -34.41 11.42
N SER A 273 -1.66 -33.96 10.34
CA SER A 273 -2.50 -34.80 9.48
C SER A 273 -1.93 -34.90 8.06
N CYS A 274 -1.68 -36.14 7.61
CA CYS A 274 -1.48 -36.52 6.21
C CYS A 274 -2.81 -36.49 5.43
N LEU A 275 -2.78 -36.18 4.13
CA LEU A 275 -3.10 -37.12 3.03
C LEU A 275 -3.20 -36.42 1.66
N ARG A 276 -2.75 -37.17 0.64
CA ARG A 276 -2.77 -36.93 -0.82
C ARG A 276 -4.21 -37.01 -1.39
N ASN A 277 -4.38 -36.59 -2.65
CA ASN A 277 -5.11 -37.38 -3.68
C ASN A 277 -4.71 -36.95 -5.11
N GLN A 278 -4.43 -37.92 -5.98
CA GLN A 278 -4.18 -37.85 -7.43
C GLN A 278 -5.15 -38.81 -8.11
N TRP A 279 -5.89 -38.41 -9.15
CA TRP A 279 -6.49 -39.28 -10.18
C TRP A 279 -6.88 -38.46 -11.44
N THR A 280 -6.48 -38.89 -12.64
CA THR A 280 -7.12 -38.53 -13.93
C THR A 280 -7.01 -39.68 -14.92
N MET A 281 -8.07 -39.93 -15.69
CA MET A 281 -8.26 -41.02 -16.65
C MET A 281 -7.99 -40.57 -18.11
N GLU A 282 -7.46 -41.48 -18.92
CA GLU A 282 -7.10 -41.29 -20.34
C GLU A 282 -8.24 -41.67 -21.31
N GLY A 283 -8.45 -40.87 -22.36
CA GLY A 283 -9.28 -41.19 -23.52
C GLY A 283 -8.74 -40.50 -24.77
N SER A 284 -8.31 -41.28 -25.77
CA SER A 284 -7.55 -40.81 -26.94
C SER A 284 -8.45 -40.25 -28.05
N TYR A 285 -8.47 -38.93 -28.18
CA TYR A 285 -8.74 -38.24 -29.44
C TYR A 285 -7.39 -37.69 -29.93
N GLU A 286 -7.06 -37.82 -31.23
CA GLU A 286 -5.87 -37.18 -31.81
C GLU A 286 -6.06 -35.66 -31.75
N LEU A 287 -5.64 -35.09 -30.62
CA LEU A 287 -5.69 -33.66 -30.35
C LEU A 287 -4.66 -32.98 -31.24
N HIS A 288 -5.06 -31.89 -31.91
CA HIS A 288 -4.13 -30.98 -32.53
C HIS A 288 -3.06 -30.56 -31.51
N VAL A 289 -1.80 -30.90 -31.80
CA VAL A 289 -0.65 -30.53 -30.99
C VAL A 289 -0.08 -29.24 -31.59
N PRO A 290 -0.30 -28.07 -30.96
CA PRO A 290 0.28 -26.83 -31.44
C PRO A 290 1.81 -26.90 -31.40
N LEU A 291 2.44 -26.18 -32.32
CA LEU A 291 3.90 -26.14 -32.43
C LEU A 291 4.49 -25.58 -31.12
N PRO A 292 5.59 -26.16 -30.61
CA PRO A 292 6.38 -25.49 -29.58
C PRO A 292 6.94 -24.19 -30.16
N ILE A 293 7.14 -23.20 -29.30
CA ILE A 293 7.90 -22.00 -29.64
C ILE A 293 9.35 -22.33 -29.25
N SER A 294 10.31 -22.10 -30.13
CA SER A 294 11.73 -22.17 -29.74
C SER A 294 12.13 -20.84 -29.11
N GLU A 295 13.25 -20.83 -28.37
CA GLU A 295 13.82 -19.61 -27.79
C GLU A 295 14.03 -18.53 -28.88
N GLU A 296 14.62 -18.90 -30.03
CA GLU A 296 14.78 -17.94 -31.15
C GLU A 296 13.48 -17.68 -31.91
N GLY A 297 12.40 -18.42 -31.61
CA GLY A 297 11.07 -18.23 -32.16
C GLY A 297 10.29 -17.13 -31.45
N PHE A 298 10.60 -16.83 -30.18
CA PHE A 298 9.99 -15.76 -29.40
C PHE A 298 10.60 -14.38 -29.72
N GLU A 299 10.80 -14.09 -31.01
CA GLU A 299 11.32 -12.80 -31.49
C GLU A 299 10.31 -12.10 -32.41
N LEU A 300 10.35 -10.76 -32.43
CA LEU A 300 9.55 -9.94 -33.33
C LEU A 300 9.69 -10.43 -34.79
N GLY A 301 8.55 -10.83 -35.38
CA GLY A 301 8.45 -11.28 -36.77
C GLY A 301 8.62 -12.78 -36.99
N ARG A 302 8.96 -13.55 -35.95
CA ARG A 302 9.16 -15.00 -36.05
C ARG A 302 7.98 -15.83 -35.56
N MET A 303 7.24 -15.32 -34.57
CA MET A 303 6.00 -15.96 -34.15
C MET A 303 4.93 -15.83 -35.23
N LYS A 304 4.34 -16.96 -35.62
CA LYS A 304 3.19 -16.99 -36.53
C LYS A 304 1.89 -16.74 -35.74
N PRO A 305 1.09 -15.71 -36.08
CA PRO A 305 -0.18 -15.48 -35.43
C PRO A 305 -1.10 -16.72 -35.49
N LEU A 306 -1.95 -16.85 -34.47
CA LEU A 306 -2.96 -17.91 -34.36
C LEU A 306 -2.44 -19.36 -34.47
N SER A 307 -1.22 -19.65 -34.00
CA SER A 307 -0.55 -20.94 -34.24
C SER A 307 -0.11 -21.71 -32.99
N TYR A 308 -0.10 -21.08 -31.80
CA TYR A 308 0.53 -21.66 -30.61
C TYR A 308 -0.48 -22.01 -29.50
N SER A 309 -0.16 -22.92 -28.58
CA SER A 309 -0.97 -23.10 -27.37
C SER A 309 -0.76 -21.95 -26.39
N LEU A 310 -1.72 -21.77 -25.47
CA LEU A 310 -1.53 -20.88 -24.33
C LEU A 310 -0.35 -21.33 -23.46
N GLU A 311 -0.17 -22.64 -23.27
CA GLU A 311 0.93 -23.17 -22.45
C GLU A 311 2.29 -22.87 -23.07
N ALA A 312 2.43 -22.97 -24.40
CA ALA A 312 3.66 -22.62 -25.08
C ALA A 312 3.93 -21.12 -24.97
N ILE A 313 2.94 -20.27 -25.25
CA ILE A 313 3.09 -18.81 -25.13
C ILE A 313 3.46 -18.42 -23.70
N ALA A 314 2.79 -18.99 -22.69
CA ALA A 314 3.06 -18.70 -21.29
C ALA A 314 4.44 -19.21 -20.83
N ALA A 315 4.89 -20.36 -21.34
CA ALA A 315 6.21 -20.90 -21.05
C ALA A 315 7.30 -19.97 -21.57
N GLU A 316 7.20 -19.51 -22.82
CA GLU A 316 8.17 -18.57 -23.40
C GLU A 316 8.16 -17.21 -22.72
N ILE A 317 6.98 -16.65 -22.39
CA ILE A 317 6.92 -15.38 -21.64
C ILE A 317 7.69 -15.54 -20.31
N ARG A 318 7.54 -16.67 -19.63
CA ARG A 318 8.25 -16.92 -18.36
C ARG A 318 9.74 -17.17 -18.54
N GLU A 319 10.15 -17.82 -19.62
CA GLU A 319 11.56 -18.06 -19.94
C GLU A 319 12.27 -16.78 -20.35
N PHE A 320 11.62 -15.96 -21.18
CA PHE A 320 12.08 -14.63 -21.57
C PHE A 320 12.15 -13.67 -20.38
N ASN A 321 11.25 -13.82 -19.39
CA ASN A 321 11.24 -13.02 -18.16
C ASN A 321 11.63 -13.89 -16.95
N PRO A 322 12.90 -14.35 -16.86
CA PRO A 322 13.31 -15.23 -15.79
C PRO A 322 13.10 -14.53 -14.44
N TYR A 323 12.73 -15.32 -13.42
CA TYR A 323 12.49 -14.83 -12.07
C TYR A 323 13.79 -14.26 -11.49
N CYS A 324 14.08 -12.99 -11.78
CA CYS A 324 15.28 -12.34 -11.32
C CYS A 324 15.08 -11.97 -9.84
N THR A 325 15.48 -12.87 -8.94
CA THR A 325 15.28 -12.70 -7.50
C THR A 325 16.06 -11.51 -6.93
N GLN A 326 17.00 -10.93 -7.69
CA GLN A 326 17.71 -9.68 -7.39
C GLN A 326 18.67 -9.33 -8.55
N PHE A 327 18.58 -8.11 -9.07
CA PHE A 327 19.60 -7.42 -9.89
C PHE A 327 20.17 -8.18 -11.10
N CYS A 328 19.37 -8.35 -12.15
CA CYS A 328 19.92 -8.69 -13.46
C CYS A 328 20.73 -7.48 -13.94
N LYS A 329 22.02 -7.68 -14.27
CA LYS A 329 22.81 -6.59 -14.84
C LYS A 329 22.24 -6.23 -16.20
N LEU A 330 22.37 -4.96 -16.59
CA LEU A 330 21.81 -4.52 -17.87
C LEU A 330 22.40 -5.35 -19.03
N GLU A 331 23.67 -5.73 -18.95
CA GLU A 331 24.38 -6.50 -19.98
C GLU A 331 23.93 -7.96 -20.06
N GLU A 332 23.23 -8.48 -19.04
CA GLU A 332 22.72 -9.85 -18.97
C GLU A 332 21.32 -9.98 -19.61
N LEU A 333 20.64 -8.86 -19.87
CA LEU A 333 19.33 -8.85 -20.51
C LEU A 333 19.44 -9.03 -22.03
N ALA A 334 18.38 -9.50 -22.68
CA ALA A 334 18.34 -9.57 -24.14
C ALA A 334 18.45 -8.15 -24.75
N PRO A 335 19.05 -7.98 -25.95
CA PRO A 335 19.30 -6.65 -26.53
C PRO A 335 18.08 -5.73 -26.59
N ARG A 336 16.87 -6.28 -26.79
CA ARG A 336 15.61 -5.51 -26.78
C ARG A 336 15.18 -5.10 -25.38
N GLU A 337 15.35 -5.95 -24.38
CA GLU A 337 15.13 -5.61 -22.97
C GLU A 337 16.11 -4.52 -22.53
N GLN A 338 17.39 -4.62 -22.92
CA GLN A 338 18.38 -3.57 -22.67
C GLN A 338 17.92 -2.22 -23.21
N LYS A 339 17.46 -2.21 -24.47
CA LYS A 339 16.93 -1.02 -25.12
C LYS A 339 15.68 -0.50 -24.39
N ALA A 340 14.77 -1.38 -23.99
CA ALA A 340 13.57 -1.02 -23.23
C ALA A 340 13.94 -0.38 -21.88
N VAL A 341 14.87 -0.97 -21.13
CA VAL A 341 15.36 -0.43 -19.86
C VAL A 341 16.06 0.91 -20.07
N GLN A 342 16.88 1.07 -21.12
CA GLN A 342 17.50 2.35 -21.43
C GLN A 342 16.48 3.43 -21.82
N ARG A 343 15.45 3.07 -22.62
CA ARG A 343 14.33 3.97 -22.94
C ARG A 343 13.54 4.32 -21.69
N PHE A 344 13.27 3.36 -20.81
CA PHE A 344 12.61 3.61 -19.53
C PHE A 344 13.44 4.56 -18.65
N ARG A 345 14.77 4.40 -18.60
CA ARG A 345 15.65 5.29 -17.85
C ARG A 345 15.70 6.72 -18.40
N ARG A 346 15.74 6.87 -19.73
CA ARG A 346 15.88 8.18 -20.40
C ARG A 346 14.55 8.90 -20.62
N HIS A 347 13.48 8.13 -20.83
CA HIS A 347 12.18 8.62 -21.29
C HIS A 347 11.00 8.13 -20.44
N GLY A 348 11.17 7.07 -19.64
CA GLY A 348 10.14 6.56 -18.73
C GLY A 348 9.92 7.43 -17.49
N THR A 349 10.68 8.52 -17.36
CA THR A 349 10.48 9.60 -16.37
C THR A 349 9.86 10.86 -16.98
N LEU A 350 9.58 10.89 -18.29
CA LEU A 350 9.07 12.09 -18.94
C LEU A 350 7.67 12.41 -18.40
N ASN A 351 7.60 13.61 -17.81
CA ASN A 351 6.41 14.30 -17.33
C ASN A 351 5.49 13.50 -16.38
N LEU A 352 6.02 13.22 -15.18
CA LEU A 352 5.20 13.08 -13.97
C LEU A 352 4.36 14.36 -13.66
N GLY A 353 4.17 15.28 -14.60
CA GLY A 353 3.33 16.47 -14.44
C GLY A 353 1.88 16.21 -14.84
N ASP A 354 1.63 15.28 -15.76
CA ASP A 354 0.27 14.86 -16.15
C ASP A 354 0.20 13.34 -16.34
N PRO A 355 -0.39 12.59 -15.38
CA PRO A 355 -0.49 11.14 -15.49
C PRO A 355 -1.46 10.70 -16.59
N HIS A 356 -2.24 11.62 -17.17
CA HIS A 356 -3.23 11.32 -18.20
C HIS A 356 -2.73 11.62 -19.62
N ASN A 357 -1.46 11.98 -19.79
CA ASN A 357 -0.87 12.18 -21.11
C ASN A 357 -0.85 10.85 -21.89
N ILE A 358 -1.69 10.75 -22.92
CA ILE A 358 -1.81 9.51 -23.69
C ILE A 358 -0.54 9.13 -24.47
N GLU A 359 0.26 10.10 -24.89
CA GLU A 359 1.52 9.82 -25.59
C GLU A 359 2.56 9.20 -24.65
N ASP A 360 2.61 9.64 -23.39
CA ASP A 360 3.47 9.03 -22.37
C ASP A 360 2.99 7.62 -22.02
N ILE A 361 1.68 7.41 -21.91
CA ILE A 361 1.09 6.08 -21.70
C ILE A 361 1.42 5.15 -22.90
N LYS A 362 1.37 5.65 -24.15
CA LYS A 362 1.77 4.90 -25.35
C LYS A 362 3.27 4.56 -25.33
N ASN A 363 4.10 5.47 -24.85
CA ASN A 363 5.53 5.22 -24.69
C ASN A 363 5.78 4.08 -23.70
N TYR A 364 5.09 4.03 -22.56
CA TYR A 364 5.17 2.90 -21.62
C TYR A 364 4.70 1.59 -22.25
N LEU A 365 3.60 1.63 -22.99
CA LEU A 365 3.08 0.48 -23.72
C LEU A 365 4.16 -0.11 -24.67
N ASP A 366 4.92 0.73 -25.39
CA ASP A 366 6.02 0.31 -26.27
C ASP A 366 7.25 -0.19 -25.51
N ILE A 367 7.63 0.48 -24.43
CA ILE A 367 8.70 0.03 -23.55
C ILE A 367 8.38 -1.35 -22.99
N PHE A 368 7.16 -1.58 -22.50
CA PHE A 368 6.75 -2.89 -21.97
C PHE A 368 6.67 -3.95 -23.04
N ASN A 369 6.31 -3.60 -24.27
CA ASN A 369 6.35 -4.56 -25.38
C ASN A 369 7.77 -5.01 -25.68
N GLU A 370 8.71 -4.08 -25.80
CA GLU A 370 10.12 -4.39 -26.00
C GLU A 370 10.71 -5.17 -24.80
N GLY A 371 10.35 -4.78 -23.58
CA GLY A 371 10.94 -5.30 -22.34
C GLY A 371 10.36 -6.61 -21.80
N TYR A 372 9.07 -6.88 -21.98
CA TYR A 372 8.42 -8.08 -21.42
C TYR A 372 7.97 -9.09 -22.49
N PHE A 373 7.83 -8.64 -23.73
CA PHE A 373 7.25 -9.44 -24.81
C PHE A 373 8.12 -9.44 -26.08
N ASN A 374 9.40 -9.11 -25.95
CA ASN A 374 10.38 -9.04 -27.04
C ASN A 374 9.93 -8.26 -28.30
N GLY A 375 9.04 -7.30 -28.12
CA GLY A 375 8.44 -6.49 -29.18
C GLY A 375 7.31 -7.17 -29.96
N LEU A 376 6.86 -8.37 -29.59
CA LEU A 376 5.93 -9.20 -30.37
C LEU A 376 4.59 -8.52 -30.69
N LEU A 377 4.11 -7.58 -29.87
CA LEU A 377 2.86 -6.86 -30.17
C LEU A 377 3.05 -5.70 -31.17
N THR A 378 4.26 -5.50 -31.71
CA THR A 378 4.52 -4.41 -32.67
C THR A 378 3.75 -4.64 -33.96
N GLY A 379 2.88 -3.69 -34.33
CA GLY A 379 2.04 -3.78 -35.52
C GLY A 379 0.76 -4.61 -35.38
N TYR A 380 0.49 -5.16 -34.18
CA TYR A 380 -0.73 -5.92 -33.88
C TYR A 380 -1.65 -5.22 -32.89
N ARG A 381 -1.33 -3.99 -32.46
CA ARG A 381 -2.10 -3.30 -31.42
C ARG A 381 -2.22 -1.80 -31.66
N THR A 382 -3.28 -1.24 -31.09
CA THR A 382 -3.46 0.19 -30.81
C THR A 382 -3.93 0.37 -29.37
N MET A 383 -3.71 1.54 -28.79
CA MET A 383 -4.17 1.86 -27.44
C MET A 383 -4.97 3.16 -27.43
N GLU A 384 -6.03 3.17 -26.64
CA GLU A 384 -6.85 4.34 -26.37
C GLU A 384 -7.02 4.55 -24.85
N LEU A 385 -7.06 5.82 -24.44
CA LEU A 385 -7.43 6.23 -23.09
C LEU A 385 -8.89 6.65 -23.12
N VAL A 386 -9.73 6.04 -22.28
CA VAL A 386 -11.18 6.18 -22.35
C VAL A 386 -11.71 6.59 -20.99
N GLU A 387 -12.66 7.54 -20.96
CA GLU A 387 -13.33 7.89 -19.72
C GLU A 387 -14.11 6.69 -19.13
N ALA A 388 -14.18 6.62 -17.80
CA ALA A 388 -14.86 5.53 -17.10
C ALA A 388 -16.31 5.30 -17.59
N LYS A 389 -17.05 6.38 -17.87
CA LYS A 389 -18.45 6.33 -18.32
C LYS A 389 -18.60 5.66 -19.69
N ASP A 390 -17.66 5.93 -20.60
CA ASP A 390 -17.70 5.43 -21.97
C ASP A 390 -17.29 3.96 -22.02
N LEU A 391 -16.35 3.58 -21.17
CA LEU A 391 -15.90 2.20 -21.04
C LEU A 391 -17.03 1.32 -20.43
N VAL A 392 -17.75 1.84 -19.43
CA VAL A 392 -18.99 1.21 -18.92
C VAL A 392 -20.07 1.13 -19.99
N LYS A 393 -20.27 2.20 -20.78
CA LYS A 393 -21.25 2.20 -21.87
C LYS A 393 -20.94 1.16 -22.95
N ARG A 394 -19.66 0.97 -23.28
CA ARG A 394 -19.20 -0.01 -24.29
C ARG A 394 -19.32 -1.46 -23.80
N HIS A 395 -19.01 -1.72 -22.53
CA HIS A 395 -18.86 -3.10 -22.03
C HIS A 395 -19.91 -3.52 -20.99
N GLY A 396 -20.77 -2.60 -20.53
CA GLY A 396 -21.80 -2.85 -19.53
C GLY A 396 -21.28 -3.02 -18.10
N VAL A 397 -19.97 -2.87 -17.86
CA VAL A 397 -19.32 -3.11 -16.57
C VAL A 397 -18.22 -2.08 -16.30
N VAL A 398 -18.00 -1.75 -15.02
CA VAL A 398 -16.91 -0.87 -14.58
C VAL A 398 -15.62 -1.70 -14.54
N ILE A 399 -14.69 -1.37 -15.44
CA ILE A 399 -13.43 -2.10 -15.62
C ILE A 399 -12.32 -1.08 -15.86
N ASP A 400 -11.10 -1.41 -15.46
CA ASP A 400 -9.98 -0.48 -15.54
C ASP A 400 -9.20 -0.61 -16.85
N GLY A 401 -9.31 -1.75 -17.54
CA GLY A 401 -8.78 -2.02 -18.86
C GLY A 401 -9.66 -2.99 -19.65
N TYR A 402 -9.49 -2.99 -20.97
CA TYR A 402 -10.12 -3.96 -21.85
C TYR A 402 -9.28 -4.20 -23.11
N CYS A 403 -8.97 -5.46 -23.36
CA CYS A 403 -8.36 -5.95 -24.60
C CYS A 403 -9.46 -6.39 -25.59
N ASN A 404 -9.59 -5.68 -26.72
CA ASN A 404 -10.58 -5.98 -27.75
C ASN A 404 -9.91 -6.58 -29.00
N PRO A 405 -10.01 -7.91 -29.24
CA PRO A 405 -9.39 -8.55 -30.38
C PRO A 405 -10.23 -8.46 -31.66
N PHE A 406 -9.57 -8.09 -32.76
CA PHE A 406 -10.07 -8.16 -34.13
C PHE A 406 -9.31 -9.23 -34.90
N GLN A 407 -10.03 -10.14 -35.54
CA GLN A 407 -9.45 -11.33 -36.16
C GLN A 407 -9.81 -11.41 -37.65
N PRO A 408 -8.85 -11.74 -38.52
CA PRO A 408 -9.10 -11.99 -39.93
C PRO A 408 -10.19 -13.03 -40.15
N GLY A 409 -11.19 -12.71 -40.96
CA GLY A 409 -12.28 -13.62 -41.34
C GLY A 409 -13.43 -13.70 -40.34
N ARG A 410 -13.37 -12.97 -39.22
CA ARG A 410 -14.49 -12.84 -38.25
C ARG A 410 -15.15 -11.46 -38.29
N GLU A 411 -14.78 -10.60 -39.23
CA GLU A 411 -15.35 -9.27 -39.32
C GLU A 411 -16.82 -9.34 -39.77
N CYS A 412 -17.69 -8.62 -39.04
CA CYS A 412 -19.10 -8.50 -39.40
C CYS A 412 -19.32 -7.68 -40.69
N ASP A 413 -18.37 -6.80 -41.04
CA ASP A 413 -18.40 -5.99 -42.26
C ASP A 413 -17.40 -6.55 -43.29
N ILE A 414 -17.93 -7.24 -44.29
CA ILE A 414 -17.18 -7.88 -45.38
C ILE A 414 -16.28 -6.93 -46.20
N ARG A 415 -16.47 -5.60 -46.09
CA ARG A 415 -15.69 -4.60 -46.84
C ARG A 415 -14.30 -4.36 -46.22
N TYR A 416 -14.13 -4.68 -44.94
CA TYR A 416 -12.88 -4.47 -44.21
C TYR A 416 -12.32 -5.82 -43.76
N LYS A 417 -11.63 -6.50 -44.68
CA LYS A 417 -10.89 -7.71 -44.32
C LYS A 417 -9.57 -7.29 -43.69
N LEU A 418 -9.40 -7.57 -42.40
CA LEU A 418 -8.09 -7.44 -41.79
C LEU A 418 -7.20 -8.55 -42.33
N GLU A 419 -6.05 -8.19 -42.86
CA GLU A 419 -5.07 -9.18 -43.33
C GLU A 419 -4.33 -9.85 -42.15
N LYS A 420 -4.37 -9.22 -40.98
CA LYS A 420 -3.64 -9.62 -39.77
C LYS A 420 -4.52 -9.40 -38.54
N PRO A 421 -4.36 -10.21 -37.47
CA PRO A 421 -5.01 -9.92 -36.21
C PRO A 421 -4.61 -8.54 -35.69
N HIS A 422 -5.53 -7.86 -35.02
CA HIS A 422 -5.30 -6.53 -34.45
C HIS A 422 -6.01 -6.41 -33.11
N ILE A 423 -5.40 -5.77 -32.12
CA ILE A 423 -5.94 -5.62 -30.78
C ILE A 423 -6.11 -4.13 -30.47
N ILE A 424 -7.25 -3.75 -29.89
CA ILE A 424 -7.40 -2.43 -29.27
C ILE A 424 -7.33 -2.61 -27.75
N ILE A 425 -6.31 -2.02 -27.12
CA ILE A 425 -6.17 -1.96 -25.67
C ILE A 425 -6.81 -0.64 -25.20
N SER A 426 -7.98 -0.74 -24.58
CA SER A 426 -8.63 0.39 -23.91
C SER A 426 -8.17 0.46 -22.45
N VAL A 427 -7.69 1.62 -22.03
CA VAL A 427 -7.32 1.87 -20.63
C VAL A 427 -8.22 2.96 -20.07
N ARG A 428 -8.79 2.72 -18.88
CA ARG A 428 -9.65 3.69 -18.21
C ARG A 428 -8.82 4.88 -17.73
N GLN A 429 -9.30 6.09 -17.98
CA GLN A 429 -8.73 7.29 -17.38
C GLN A 429 -8.94 7.27 -15.85
N GLN A 430 -7.84 7.40 -15.11
CA GLN A 430 -7.88 7.41 -13.66
C GLN A 430 -8.55 8.71 -13.13
N PRO A 431 -9.14 8.69 -11.93
CA PRO A 431 -9.73 9.89 -11.35
C PRO A 431 -8.68 11.01 -11.18
N GLY A 432 -9.00 12.24 -11.57
CA GLY A 432 -8.07 13.38 -11.49
C GLY A 432 -7.69 13.82 -10.08
N ASN A 433 -8.36 13.30 -9.05
CA ASN A 433 -7.99 13.51 -7.64
C ASN A 433 -7.04 12.43 -7.09
N MET A 434 -6.65 11.46 -7.91
CA MET A 434 -5.69 10.43 -7.51
C MET A 434 -4.29 11.02 -7.49
N PHE A 435 -3.47 10.59 -6.51
CA PHE A 435 -2.08 11.00 -6.46
C PHE A 435 -1.36 10.57 -7.74
N ILE A 436 -0.50 11.43 -8.27
CA ILE A 436 0.10 11.27 -9.60
C ILE A 436 0.84 9.94 -9.77
N TYR A 437 1.54 9.51 -8.73
CA TYR A 437 2.26 8.25 -8.73
C TYR A 437 1.32 7.04 -8.68
N ASP A 438 0.22 7.12 -7.94
CA ASP A 438 -0.78 6.06 -7.90
C ASP A 438 -1.47 5.90 -9.26
N ALA A 439 -1.72 7.03 -9.95
CA ALA A 439 -2.24 7.02 -11.33
C ALA A 439 -1.30 6.32 -12.30
N ILE A 440 -0.03 6.71 -12.32
CA ILE A 440 0.98 6.10 -13.20
C ILE A 440 1.14 4.61 -12.89
N LYS A 441 1.23 4.24 -11.61
CA LYS A 441 1.31 2.85 -11.19
C LYS A 441 0.09 2.06 -11.68
N SER A 442 -1.11 2.59 -11.48
CA SER A 442 -2.34 1.95 -11.93
C SER A 442 -2.34 1.75 -13.45
N TYR A 443 -1.91 2.76 -14.22
CA TYR A 443 -1.75 2.63 -15.67
C TYR A 443 -0.77 1.52 -16.05
N HIS A 444 0.39 1.45 -15.41
CA HIS A 444 1.37 0.38 -15.69
C HIS A 444 0.80 -1.01 -15.43
N GLU A 445 0.14 -1.20 -14.29
CA GLU A 445 -0.48 -2.48 -13.91
C GLU A 445 -1.57 -2.89 -14.92
N ILE A 446 -2.44 -1.95 -15.31
CA ILE A 446 -3.50 -2.19 -16.29
C ILE A 446 -2.92 -2.53 -17.66
N ILE A 447 -1.96 -1.73 -18.16
CA ILE A 447 -1.38 -1.95 -19.48
C ILE A 447 -0.71 -3.31 -19.58
N LEU A 448 0.11 -3.69 -18.59
CA LEU A 448 0.75 -5.00 -18.56
C LEU A 448 -0.28 -6.14 -18.53
N HIS A 449 -1.35 -5.98 -17.75
CA HIS A 449 -2.45 -6.94 -17.71
C HIS A 449 -3.12 -7.11 -19.08
N GLU A 450 -3.49 -6.02 -19.75
CA GLU A 450 -4.15 -6.07 -21.05
C GLU A 450 -3.19 -6.53 -22.18
N MET A 451 -1.89 -6.24 -22.06
CA MET A 451 -0.88 -6.78 -22.99
C MET A 451 -0.74 -8.30 -22.90
N LEU A 452 -0.93 -8.88 -21.70
CA LEU A 452 -0.99 -10.34 -21.56
C LEU A 452 -2.20 -10.92 -22.29
N HIS A 453 -3.38 -10.27 -22.21
CA HIS A 453 -4.52 -10.69 -23.03
C HIS A 453 -4.20 -10.57 -24.52
N ALA A 454 -3.61 -9.45 -24.94
CA ALA A 454 -3.27 -9.19 -26.34
C ALA A 454 -2.33 -10.26 -26.92
N ILE A 455 -1.26 -10.64 -26.20
CA ILE A 455 -0.30 -11.63 -26.71
C ILE A 455 -0.96 -13.01 -26.87
N PHE A 456 -1.80 -13.41 -25.93
CA PHE A 456 -2.57 -14.65 -26.06
C PHE A 456 -3.57 -14.57 -27.22
N ASP A 457 -4.29 -13.47 -27.37
CA ASP A 457 -5.30 -13.32 -28.44
C ASP A 457 -4.70 -13.29 -29.84
N VAL A 458 -3.51 -12.68 -30.02
CA VAL A 458 -2.81 -12.62 -31.31
C VAL A 458 -2.22 -13.96 -31.71
N TYR A 459 -1.57 -14.66 -30.77
CA TYR A 459 -0.74 -15.82 -31.10
C TYR A 459 -1.38 -17.18 -30.83
N ARG A 460 -2.45 -17.26 -30.03
CA ARG A 460 -3.06 -18.56 -29.70
C ARG A 460 -3.77 -19.18 -30.90
N CYS A 461 -3.57 -20.47 -31.07
CA CYS A 461 -4.30 -21.30 -32.01
C CYS A 461 -5.79 -21.35 -31.64
N GLN A 462 -6.65 -21.20 -32.65
CA GLN A 462 -8.10 -21.18 -32.48
C GLN A 462 -8.81 -22.34 -33.19
N CYS A 463 -8.12 -23.45 -33.43
CA CYS A 463 -8.74 -24.59 -34.07
C CYS A 463 -9.89 -25.14 -33.20
N ASP A 464 -11.07 -25.24 -33.81
CA ASP A 464 -12.31 -25.71 -33.19
C ASP A 464 -12.15 -27.10 -32.56
N ASN A 465 -11.49 -28.01 -33.27
CA ASN A 465 -11.34 -29.43 -32.91
C ASN A 465 -10.00 -29.75 -32.22
N GLY A 466 -9.48 -28.83 -31.42
CA GLY A 466 -8.20 -29.00 -30.74
C GLY A 466 -8.03 -28.04 -29.58
N CYS A 467 -7.33 -26.94 -29.80
CA CYS A 467 -6.96 -25.98 -28.76
C CYS A 467 -8.19 -25.31 -28.11
N ARG A 468 -9.24 -24.98 -28.88
CA ARG A 468 -10.47 -24.40 -28.32
C ARG A 468 -11.23 -25.40 -27.46
N GLN A 469 -11.48 -26.60 -28.00
CA GLN A 469 -12.20 -27.65 -27.27
C GLN A 469 -11.44 -28.12 -26.03
N ARG A 470 -10.10 -28.20 -26.10
CA ARG A 470 -9.26 -28.55 -24.95
C ARG A 470 -9.43 -27.55 -23.80
N MET A 471 -9.41 -26.24 -24.10
CA MET A 471 -9.67 -25.19 -23.13
C MET A 471 -11.06 -25.28 -22.50
N GLU A 472 -12.09 -25.42 -23.33
CA GLU A 472 -13.47 -25.55 -22.87
C GLU A 472 -13.65 -26.76 -21.94
N ARG A 473 -12.94 -27.88 -22.19
CA ARG A 473 -12.97 -29.09 -21.36
C ARG A 473 -12.16 -28.97 -20.08
N GLU A 474 -11.00 -28.31 -20.12
CA GLU A 474 -10.09 -28.21 -18.97
C GLU A 474 -10.58 -27.20 -17.91
N ASN A 475 -11.75 -26.55 -18.10
CA ASN A 475 -12.27 -25.50 -17.23
C ASN A 475 -11.20 -24.44 -16.92
N SER A 476 -10.27 -24.21 -17.85
CA SER A 476 -9.35 -23.09 -17.75
C SER A 476 -10.22 -21.85 -17.83
N GLY A 477 -10.41 -21.18 -16.69
CA GLY A 477 -11.30 -20.01 -16.55
C GLY A 477 -10.81 -18.81 -17.35
N GLY A 478 -10.74 -18.95 -18.67
CA GLY A 478 -10.44 -17.89 -19.61
C GLY A 478 -11.54 -16.84 -19.51
N HIS A 479 -11.14 -15.60 -19.30
CA HIS A 479 -12.03 -14.44 -19.21
C HIS A 479 -12.60 -14.01 -20.58
N HIS A 480 -12.31 -14.75 -21.67
CA HIS A 480 -12.71 -14.41 -23.03
C HIS A 480 -13.59 -15.50 -23.66
N PRO A 481 -14.93 -15.40 -23.57
CA PRO A 481 -15.80 -16.24 -24.37
C PRO A 481 -15.87 -15.71 -25.83
N PHE A 482 -15.59 -16.58 -26.79
CA PHE A 482 -15.88 -16.34 -28.20
C PHE A 482 -17.30 -16.86 -28.52
N ASP A 483 -18.23 -15.94 -28.70
CA ASP A 483 -19.56 -16.07 -29.30
C ASP A 483 -20.67 -16.92 -28.63
N LYS A 484 -21.68 -16.22 -28.11
CA LYS A 484 -23.05 -16.14 -28.65
C LYS A 484 -23.88 -15.15 -27.83
N GLN A 485 -24.24 -14.01 -28.43
CA GLN A 485 -25.36 -13.10 -28.08
C GLN A 485 -25.99 -13.24 -26.68
N GLN A 486 -25.22 -13.04 -25.61
CA GLN A 486 -25.75 -12.71 -24.28
C GLN A 486 -25.02 -11.48 -23.74
N PRO A 487 -25.74 -10.52 -23.13
CA PRO A 487 -25.13 -9.31 -22.60
C PRO A 487 -24.11 -9.62 -21.50
N THR A 488 -23.06 -8.81 -21.50
CA THR A 488 -21.75 -8.90 -20.84
C THR A 488 -21.76 -8.83 -19.30
N LEU A 489 -21.02 -9.73 -18.62
CA LEU A 489 -20.74 -9.70 -17.17
C LEU A 489 -19.37 -10.37 -16.85
N TRP A 490 -18.22 -9.90 -17.38
CA TRP A 490 -16.99 -10.75 -17.40
C TRP A 490 -15.64 -10.17 -16.96
N ASN A 491 -15.56 -8.90 -16.54
CA ASN A 491 -14.30 -8.30 -16.09
C ASN A 491 -14.37 -7.90 -14.60
N GLN A 492 -14.44 -8.91 -13.73
CA GLN A 492 -14.24 -8.72 -12.30
C GLN A 492 -12.98 -9.48 -11.87
N PRO A 493 -12.23 -9.00 -10.86
CA PRO A 493 -11.02 -9.68 -10.37
C PRO A 493 -11.31 -11.13 -10.01
N ALA A 494 -10.28 -11.99 -9.96
CA ALA A 494 -10.38 -13.44 -9.70
C ALA A 494 -11.33 -13.84 -8.53
N GLY A 495 -11.64 -12.91 -7.62
CA GLY A 495 -12.66 -13.08 -6.60
C GLY A 495 -14.13 -13.13 -7.07
N ALA A 496 -14.43 -12.83 -8.33
CA ALA A 496 -15.79 -12.83 -8.86
C ALA A 496 -16.16 -14.06 -9.68
N ALA A 497 -15.17 -14.85 -10.13
CA ALA A 497 -15.41 -16.08 -10.87
C ALA A 497 -16.39 -17.05 -10.15
N PRO A 498 -16.33 -17.24 -8.81
CA PRO A 498 -17.28 -18.10 -8.10
C PRO A 498 -18.73 -17.60 -8.15
N THR A 499 -18.93 -16.28 -8.24
CA THR A 499 -20.29 -15.70 -8.26
C THR A 499 -21.02 -15.89 -9.59
N PHE A 500 -20.33 -16.38 -10.63
CA PHE A 500 -20.90 -16.62 -11.95
C PHE A 500 -20.84 -18.09 -12.41
N GLY A 501 -20.58 -19.02 -11.48
CA GLY A 501 -20.60 -20.46 -11.77
C GLY A 501 -19.31 -21.05 -12.34
N TYR A 502 -18.23 -20.26 -12.42
CA TYR A 502 -16.93 -20.76 -12.88
C TYR A 502 -16.24 -21.45 -11.71
N SER A 503 -15.80 -22.69 -11.92
CA SER A 503 -14.95 -23.37 -10.96
C SER A 503 -13.60 -22.64 -10.92
N LEU A 504 -13.24 -22.10 -9.75
CA LEU A 504 -11.87 -21.66 -9.53
C LEU A 504 -10.93 -22.86 -9.68
N PRO A 505 -9.74 -22.69 -10.29
CA PRO A 505 -8.69 -23.70 -10.23
C PRO A 505 -8.46 -24.09 -8.76
N ASN A 506 -8.30 -25.38 -8.50
CA ASN A 506 -8.11 -25.85 -7.14
C ASN A 506 -6.77 -25.34 -6.56
N GLU A 507 -6.60 -25.45 -5.24
CA GLU A 507 -5.39 -24.97 -4.56
C GLU A 507 -4.11 -25.60 -5.12
N ALA A 508 -4.16 -26.87 -5.56
CA ALA A 508 -3.00 -27.55 -6.13
C ALA A 508 -2.57 -26.93 -7.47
N THR A 509 -3.51 -26.46 -8.30
CA THR A 509 -3.23 -25.74 -9.54
C THR A 509 -2.68 -24.33 -9.29
N LEU A 510 -3.14 -23.66 -8.22
CA LEU A 510 -2.75 -22.29 -7.90
C LEU A 510 -1.46 -22.21 -7.08
N ARG A 511 -1.09 -23.25 -6.33
CA ARG A 511 0.08 -23.26 -5.42
C ARG A 511 1.42 -23.02 -6.13
N PRO A 512 1.68 -23.57 -7.33
CA PRO A 512 2.89 -23.28 -8.09
C PRO A 512 3.00 -21.81 -8.55
N LEU A 513 1.89 -21.06 -8.58
CA LEU A 513 1.88 -19.66 -8.99
C LEU A 513 2.32 -18.70 -7.86
N HIS A 514 2.70 -19.25 -6.70
CA HIS A 514 3.13 -18.48 -5.52
C HIS A 514 2.16 -17.36 -5.10
N LEU A 515 0.87 -17.55 -5.40
CA LEU A 515 -0.18 -16.60 -5.03
C LEU A 515 -0.36 -16.58 -3.50
N ASP A 516 -0.49 -15.38 -2.93
CA ASP A 516 -0.86 -15.23 -1.52
C ASP A 516 -2.36 -15.57 -1.37
N PHE A 517 -2.64 -16.85 -1.11
CA PHE A 517 -4.01 -17.36 -0.92
C PHE A 517 -4.73 -16.65 0.21
N GLU A 518 -4.03 -16.25 1.28
CA GLU A 518 -4.65 -15.54 2.40
C GLU A 518 -5.16 -14.16 1.94
N LEU A 519 -4.35 -13.43 1.17
CA LEU A 519 -4.74 -12.16 0.56
C LEU A 519 -5.89 -12.36 -0.44
N LEU A 520 -5.82 -13.38 -1.29
CA LEU A 520 -6.87 -13.70 -2.27
C LEU A 520 -8.21 -13.98 -1.58
N PHE A 521 -8.23 -14.86 -0.56
CA PHE A 521 -9.43 -15.17 0.21
C PHE A 521 -9.95 -13.96 0.99
N ARG A 522 -9.07 -13.11 1.52
CA ARG A 522 -9.46 -11.86 2.20
C ARG A 522 -10.15 -10.89 1.23
N LYS A 523 -9.58 -10.68 0.04
CA LYS A 523 -10.19 -9.84 -1.02
C LYS A 523 -11.53 -10.43 -1.46
N LEU A 524 -11.60 -11.73 -1.73
CA LEU A 524 -12.82 -12.49 -2.04
C LEU A 524 -13.92 -12.26 -1.01
N LYS A 525 -13.59 -12.37 0.27
CA LYS A 525 -14.53 -12.14 1.37
C LYS A 525 -15.03 -10.69 1.41
N GLY A 526 -14.13 -9.73 1.17
CA GLY A 526 -14.47 -8.32 1.03
C GLY A 526 -15.44 -8.05 -0.14
N TYR A 527 -15.17 -8.63 -1.32
CA TYR A 527 -16.05 -8.53 -2.48
C TYR A 527 -17.45 -9.12 -2.22
N ARG A 528 -17.52 -10.30 -1.58
CA ARG A 528 -18.81 -10.90 -1.20
C ARG A 528 -19.58 -10.03 -0.21
N ALA A 529 -18.92 -9.51 0.81
CA ALA A 529 -19.54 -8.62 1.80
C ALA A 529 -20.05 -7.32 1.14
N ALA A 530 -19.26 -6.68 0.27
CA ALA A 530 -19.68 -5.49 -0.47
C ALA A 530 -20.85 -5.77 -1.43
N LYS A 531 -20.85 -6.92 -2.10
CA LYS A 531 -21.97 -7.35 -2.96
C LYS A 531 -23.24 -7.64 -2.16
N GLU A 532 -23.12 -8.31 -1.01
CA GLU A 532 -24.25 -8.55 -0.09
C GLU A 532 -24.81 -7.24 0.46
N GLU A 533 -23.94 -6.28 0.81
CA GLU A 533 -24.34 -4.95 1.24
C GLU A 533 -25.05 -4.17 0.11
N ALA A 534 -24.53 -4.22 -1.12
CA ALA A 534 -25.17 -3.60 -2.29
C ALA A 534 -26.55 -4.22 -2.57
N ILE A 535 -26.66 -5.55 -2.56
CA ILE A 535 -27.95 -6.26 -2.71
C ILE A 535 -28.91 -5.90 -1.55
N SER A 536 -28.40 -5.73 -0.32
CA SER A 536 -29.21 -5.32 0.83
C SER A 536 -29.76 -3.89 0.65
N LYS A 537 -28.95 -2.98 0.11
CA LYS A 537 -29.35 -1.59 -0.19
C LYS A 537 -30.32 -1.49 -1.37
N ASP A 538 -30.20 -2.38 -2.36
CA ASP A 538 -31.06 -2.41 -3.55
C ASP A 538 -32.44 -3.06 -3.30
N LYS A 539 -32.68 -3.64 -2.11
CA LYS A 539 -33.98 -4.19 -1.71
C LYS A 539 -35.07 -3.14 -1.40
N SER A 540 -34.95 -1.92 -1.95
CA SER A 540 -36.01 -0.92 -1.85
C SER A 540 -36.97 -1.01 -3.04
N ILE A 541 -38.27 -1.05 -2.73
CA ILE A 541 -39.48 -0.89 -3.59
C ILE A 541 -40.22 -2.18 -4.01
N TYR A 542 -39.58 -3.35 -4.15
CA TYR A 542 -40.33 -4.62 -4.31
C TYR A 542 -40.07 -5.58 -3.16
N ALA A 543 -41.00 -5.61 -2.20
CA ALA A 543 -41.04 -6.66 -1.20
C ALA A 543 -41.10 -8.02 -1.92
N PRO A 544 -40.26 -9.01 -1.56
CA PRO A 544 -40.40 -10.34 -2.12
C PRO A 544 -41.78 -10.86 -1.71
N MET A 545 -42.63 -11.15 -2.70
CA MET A 545 -43.81 -11.97 -2.50
C MET A 545 -43.37 -13.22 -1.73
N ARG A 546 -43.87 -13.38 -0.51
CA ARG A 546 -43.54 -14.54 0.34
C ARG A 546 -43.91 -15.80 -0.43
N ALA A 547 -42.90 -16.52 -0.92
CA ALA A 547 -43.07 -17.90 -1.32
C ALA A 547 -43.66 -18.65 -0.12
N GLY A 548 -44.80 -19.29 -0.33
CA GLY A 548 -45.51 -20.04 0.70
C GLY A 548 -44.60 -21.10 1.30
N ASN A 549 -44.55 -21.13 2.63
CA ASN A 549 -43.85 -22.14 3.40
C ASN A 549 -44.45 -23.53 3.11
N SER A 550 -43.69 -24.38 2.43
CA SER A 550 -43.88 -25.83 2.47
C SER A 550 -42.72 -26.47 3.21
N CYS A 551 -43.05 -27.04 4.38
CA CYS A 551 -42.39 -28.18 5.04
C CYS A 551 -40.90 -28.08 5.40
N ILE A 552 -40.61 -27.75 6.66
CA ILE A 552 -39.69 -28.56 7.50
C ILE A 552 -40.33 -28.68 8.89
N ARG A 553 -40.85 -29.88 9.17
CA ARG A 553 -41.33 -30.35 10.47
C ARG A 553 -40.15 -30.98 11.20
N ASN A 554 -40.07 -30.71 12.51
CA ASN A 554 -39.32 -31.47 13.52
C ASN A 554 -37.79 -31.37 13.47
N GLN A 555 -37.24 -30.41 14.22
CA GLN A 555 -36.14 -30.68 15.15
C GLN A 555 -36.09 -29.57 16.20
N CYS A 556 -36.42 -29.94 17.44
CA CYS A 556 -36.26 -29.13 18.63
C CYS A 556 -34.90 -29.44 19.25
N THR A 557 -34.07 -28.43 19.45
CA THR A 557 -33.15 -28.36 20.60
C THR A 557 -33.21 -26.93 21.13
N VAL A 558 -33.90 -26.77 22.25
CA VAL A 558 -33.94 -25.53 23.03
C VAL A 558 -32.88 -25.70 24.12
N ASP A 559 -31.81 -24.91 24.05
CA ASP A 559 -30.91 -24.69 25.17
C ASP A 559 -31.44 -23.56 26.07
N SER A 560 -31.09 -23.65 27.35
CA SER A 560 -31.86 -23.18 28.49
C SER A 560 -31.56 -21.74 28.91
N TRP A 561 -31.58 -20.77 27.99
CA TRP A 561 -31.11 -19.40 28.28
C TRP A 561 -32.16 -18.27 28.29
N ASP A 562 -33.45 -18.57 28.10
CA ASP A 562 -34.49 -17.52 27.94
C ASP A 562 -35.61 -17.50 29.01
N ARG A 563 -35.32 -17.91 30.25
CA ARG A 563 -36.32 -17.89 31.34
C ARG A 563 -36.52 -16.54 32.04
N SER A 564 -35.79 -15.48 31.69
CA SER A 564 -35.80 -14.22 32.45
C SER A 564 -36.49 -13.02 31.77
N SER A 565 -37.07 -13.18 30.58
CA SER A 565 -37.85 -12.11 29.93
C SER A 565 -39.32 -12.53 29.79
N GLY A 566 -40.16 -11.99 30.69
CA GLY A 566 -41.59 -12.23 30.73
C GLY A 566 -42.27 -11.89 29.40
N PHE A 567 -42.66 -12.92 28.66
CA PHE A 567 -43.48 -12.81 27.45
C PHE A 567 -44.95 -12.99 27.81
N ASP A 568 -45.65 -11.88 28.04
CA ASP A 568 -47.10 -11.89 28.30
C ASP A 568 -47.87 -12.08 26.98
N ARG A 569 -48.42 -13.29 26.80
CA ARG A 569 -49.21 -13.69 25.62
C ARG A 569 -50.58 -13.01 25.53
N SER A 570 -51.06 -12.34 26.57
CA SER A 570 -52.38 -11.70 26.57
C SER A 570 -52.46 -10.50 25.61
N ASN A 571 -51.36 -9.78 25.42
CA ASN A 571 -51.30 -8.61 24.53
C ASN A 571 -51.34 -8.94 23.03
N TRP A 572 -51.08 -10.19 22.64
CA TRP A 572 -51.02 -10.57 21.22
C TRP A 572 -52.41 -10.74 20.61
N ILE A 573 -53.37 -11.27 21.38
CA ILE A 573 -54.77 -11.43 20.95
C ILE A 573 -55.43 -10.07 20.73
N GLN A 574 -55.07 -9.06 21.54
CA GLN A 574 -55.62 -7.71 21.43
C GLN A 574 -55.10 -6.97 20.19
N LYS A 575 -53.81 -7.10 19.86
CA LYS A 575 -53.24 -6.54 18.62
C LYS A 575 -53.84 -7.16 17.36
N TYR A 576 -54.13 -8.46 17.38
CA TYR A 576 -54.74 -9.14 16.23
C TYR A 576 -56.19 -8.69 15.98
N LYS A 577 -56.97 -8.46 17.06
CA LYS A 577 -58.34 -7.92 16.94
C LYS A 577 -58.36 -6.49 16.39
N ASN A 578 -57.39 -5.65 16.78
CA ASN A 578 -57.29 -4.27 16.28
C ASN A 578 -56.88 -4.19 14.80
N ALA A 579 -55.95 -5.05 14.36
CA ALA A 579 -55.53 -5.10 12.95
C ALA A 579 -56.68 -5.50 12.01
N ARG A 580 -57.54 -6.44 12.44
CA ARG A 580 -58.70 -6.88 11.67
C ARG A 580 -59.76 -5.78 11.54
N ARG A 581 -59.90 -4.91 12.55
CA ARG A 581 -60.86 -3.79 12.55
C ARG A 581 -60.46 -2.67 11.57
N ILE A 582 -59.17 -2.40 11.45
CA ILE A 582 -58.62 -1.42 10.50
C ILE A 582 -58.80 -1.88 9.05
N GLN A 583 -58.63 -3.18 8.78
CA GLN A 583 -58.77 -3.75 7.43
C GLN A 583 -60.22 -3.70 6.90
N VAL A 584 -61.23 -3.82 7.78
CA VAL A 584 -62.64 -3.72 7.38
C VAL A 584 -63.06 -2.27 7.09
N MET A 585 -62.51 -1.28 7.80
CA MET A 585 -62.84 0.13 7.54
C MET A 585 -62.18 0.68 6.26
N GLY A 586 -60.99 0.19 5.90
CA GLY A 586 -60.31 0.58 4.66
C GLY A 586 -60.99 0.11 3.37
N GLN A 587 -61.73 -1.00 3.41
CA GLN A 587 -62.45 -1.51 2.23
C GLN A 587 -63.80 -0.80 1.97
N ALA A 588 -64.38 -0.14 2.97
CA ALA A 588 -65.63 0.61 2.81
C ALA A 588 -65.43 1.98 2.12
N GLN A 589 -64.23 2.57 2.20
CA GLN A 589 -63.93 3.89 1.59
C GLN A 589 -63.60 3.83 0.09
N ILE A 590 -63.26 2.65 -0.44
CA ILE A 590 -62.80 2.50 -1.84
C ILE A 590 -63.97 2.31 -2.83
N LEU A 591 -65.20 2.08 -2.35
CA LEU A 591 -66.39 1.90 -3.19
C LEU A 591 -67.20 3.19 -3.43
N GLY A 592 -66.78 4.34 -2.91
CA GLY A 592 -67.53 5.61 -2.96
C GLY A 592 -67.17 6.60 -4.07
N SER A 593 -66.13 6.34 -4.88
CA SER A 593 -65.55 7.38 -5.75
C SER A 593 -65.31 6.90 -7.18
N ARG A 594 -66.39 6.63 -7.92
CA ARG A 594 -66.38 6.57 -9.39
C ARG A 594 -67.32 7.66 -9.92
N SER A 595 -66.74 8.80 -10.32
CA SER A 595 -67.41 9.77 -11.18
C SER A 595 -66.65 9.91 -12.50
N ILE A 596 -67.44 9.84 -13.55
CA ILE A 596 -67.14 9.80 -14.98
C ILE A 596 -66.60 11.16 -15.46
N ARG A 597 -65.58 11.16 -16.32
CA ARG A 597 -65.35 12.26 -17.29
C ARG A 597 -65.11 11.67 -18.67
N MET A 598 -66.01 12.04 -19.57
CA MET A 598 -65.99 11.75 -21.00
C MET A 598 -65.00 12.65 -21.75
N TYR A 599 -64.53 12.10 -22.86
CA TYR A 599 -63.72 12.71 -23.91
C TYR A 599 -64.37 13.95 -24.54
N GLN A 600 -63.54 14.94 -24.89
CA GLN A 600 -63.72 15.73 -26.12
C GLN A 600 -62.36 15.93 -26.79
N ALA A 601 -62.36 15.67 -28.09
CA ALA A 601 -61.26 15.85 -29.01
C ALA A 601 -61.08 17.34 -29.34
N ASP A 602 -59.91 17.70 -29.88
CA ASP A 602 -59.82 18.29 -31.22
C ASP A 602 -58.35 18.41 -31.63
N GLY A 603 -58.09 18.16 -32.92
CA GLY A 603 -56.85 18.50 -33.59
C GLY A 603 -57.01 19.82 -34.34
N VAL A 604 -55.98 20.67 -34.26
CA VAL A 604 -55.23 21.42 -35.29
C VAL A 604 -54.20 22.24 -34.52
#